data_AF-A0A1J0TQ77-F1
#
_entry.id   AF-A0A1J0TQ77-F1
#
_cell.length_a   1.000
_cell.length_b   1.000
_cell.length_c   1.000
_cell.angle_alpha   90.00
_cell.angle_beta   90.00
_cell.angle_gamma   90.00
#
_symmetry.space_group_name_H-M   'P 1'
#
loop_
_entity.id
_entity.type
_entity.pdbx_description
1 polymer ?
#
loop_
_entity_poly.entity_id
_entity_poly.type
_entity_poly.pdbx_seq_one_letter_code
_entity_poly.pdbx_strand_id
1 'polypeptide(L)'
;MPVPLTPDERKAVETDLADVRVYEALLAPLGVKGLVVMCDDCRHDHYPTWHELLGNLESLRDTGDVAHHPENATRDPHGYASWDWCRGYLAGLTRDVERWGPTTES
;
A
#
# COMPACT_ATOMS: atom_id res chain seq x y z
N MET A 1 -0.47 -24.77 9.25
CA MET A 1 0.79 -24.22 8.70
C MET A 1 0.44 -23.50 7.43
N PRO A 2 0.75 -22.20 7.31
CA PRO A 2 0.51 -21.46 6.08
C PRO A 2 1.32 -22.07 4.92
N VAL A 3 0.78 -21.92 3.71
CA VAL A 3 1.44 -22.38 2.48
C VAL A 3 2.43 -21.30 2.07
N PRO A 4 3.72 -21.62 1.87
CA PRO A 4 4.68 -20.64 1.38
C PRO A 4 4.26 -20.09 0.01
N LEU A 5 4.45 -18.79 -0.18
CA LEU A 5 4.22 -18.14 -1.47
C LEU A 5 5.09 -18.77 -2.56
N THR A 6 4.52 -18.90 -3.75
CA THR A 6 5.26 -19.15 -4.98
C THR A 6 6.22 -17.99 -5.28
N PRO A 7 7.25 -18.20 -6.14
CA PRO A 7 8.17 -17.12 -6.52
C PRO A 7 7.46 -15.89 -7.11
N ASP A 8 6.41 -16.08 -7.91
CA ASP A 8 5.67 -14.99 -8.53
C ASP A 8 4.82 -14.22 -7.51
N GLU A 9 4.15 -14.92 -6.60
CA GLU A 9 3.40 -14.30 -5.50
C GLU A 9 4.34 -13.51 -4.58
N ARG A 10 5.52 -14.07 -4.26
CA ARG A 10 6.54 -13.36 -3.47
C ARG A 10 6.98 -12.07 -4.15
N LYS A 11 7.22 -12.12 -5.46
CA LYS A 11 7.61 -10.93 -6.24
C LYS A 11 6.49 -9.89 -6.29
N ALA A 12 5.23 -10.32 -6.37
CA ALA A 12 4.08 -9.43 -6.29
C ALA A 12 4.05 -8.72 -4.92
N VAL A 13 4.20 -9.44 -3.82
CA VAL A 13 4.26 -8.86 -2.46
C VAL A 13 5.45 -7.91 -2.30
N GLU A 14 6.61 -8.23 -2.88
CA GLU A 14 7.77 -7.33 -2.89
C GLU A 14 7.50 -6.02 -3.65
N THR A 15 6.74 -6.11 -4.75
CA THR A 15 6.30 -4.93 -5.51
C THR A 15 5.33 -4.09 -4.68
N ASP A 16 4.35 -4.73 -4.04
CA ASP A 16 3.39 -4.06 -3.16
C ASP A 16 4.10 -3.37 -1.98
N LEU A 17 5.12 -4.00 -1.39
CA LEU A 17 5.95 -3.41 -0.34
C LEU A 17 6.66 -2.13 -0.81
N ALA A 18 7.22 -2.16 -2.03
CA ALA A 18 7.88 -0.98 -2.60
C ALA A 18 6.88 0.16 -2.85
N ASP A 19 5.73 -0.17 -3.42
CA ASP A 19 4.62 0.76 -3.67
C ASP A 19 4.12 1.41 -2.39
N VAL A 20 3.85 0.63 -1.33
CA VAL A 20 3.35 1.15 -0.05
C VAL A 20 4.33 2.13 0.57
N ARG A 21 5.64 1.87 0.49
CA ARG A 21 6.67 2.80 1.00
C ARG A 21 6.67 4.12 0.24
N VAL A 22 6.46 4.10 -1.08
CA VAL A 22 6.32 5.30 -1.89
C VAL A 22 5.05 6.07 -1.52
N TYR A 23 3.92 5.36 -1.40
CA TYR A 23 2.65 5.97 -1.01
C TYR A 23 2.72 6.59 0.38
N GLU A 24 3.28 5.90 1.36
CA GLU A 24 3.49 6.42 2.71
C GLU A 24 4.32 7.71 2.68
N ALA A 25 5.47 7.70 1.98
CA ALA A 25 6.34 8.87 1.89
C ALA A 25 5.65 10.10 1.27
N LEU A 26 4.75 9.89 0.31
CA LEU A 26 4.03 10.96 -0.37
C LEU A 26 2.78 11.44 0.37
N LEU A 27 2.04 10.51 0.98
CA LEU A 27 0.67 10.75 1.45
C LEU A 27 0.56 10.90 2.96
N ALA A 28 1.48 10.31 3.74
CA ALA A 28 1.49 10.49 5.19
C ALA A 28 1.63 11.97 5.60
N PRO A 29 2.49 12.80 4.95
CA PRO A 29 2.56 14.24 5.24
C PRO A 29 1.26 15.00 4.92
N LEU A 30 0.42 14.46 4.04
CA LEU A 30 -0.89 15.04 3.67
C LEU A 30 -2.03 14.58 4.61
N GLY A 31 -1.72 13.74 5.60
CA GLY A 31 -2.68 13.25 6.59
C GLY A 31 -3.33 11.91 6.24
N VAL A 32 -2.95 11.26 5.14
CA VAL A 32 -3.42 9.90 4.83
C VAL A 32 -2.73 8.91 5.76
N LYS A 33 -3.50 8.08 6.45
CA LYS A 33 -3.06 7.20 7.53
C LYS A 33 -2.68 5.80 7.06
N GLY A 34 -3.16 5.40 5.89
CA GLY A 34 -2.98 4.06 5.34
C GLY A 34 -3.89 3.79 4.15
N LEU A 35 -4.13 2.51 3.87
CA LEU A 35 -5.01 2.08 2.79
C LEU A 35 -6.35 1.54 3.29
N VAL A 36 -7.35 1.57 2.41
CA VAL A 36 -8.53 0.71 2.51
C VAL A 36 -8.30 -0.56 1.68
N VAL A 37 -8.50 -1.72 2.30
CA VAL A 37 -8.28 -3.05 1.72
C VAL A 37 -9.51 -3.91 2.00
N MET A 38 -10.21 -4.31 0.95
CA MET A 38 -11.29 -5.29 1.08
C MET A 38 -10.67 -6.67 1.34
N CYS A 39 -11.05 -7.30 2.45
CA CYS A 39 -10.60 -8.65 2.79
C CYS A 39 -11.63 -9.67 2.34
N ASP A 40 -11.21 -10.65 1.53
CA ASP A 40 -12.09 -11.70 1.00
C ASP A 40 -12.65 -12.61 2.11
N ASP A 41 -11.84 -12.90 3.15
CA ASP A 41 -12.25 -13.77 4.25
C ASP A 41 -13.30 -13.09 5.15
N CYS A 42 -13.05 -11.83 5.51
CA CYS A 42 -13.95 -11.06 6.36
C CYS A 42 -15.14 -10.48 5.58
N ARG A 43 -15.03 -10.33 4.26
CA ARG A 43 -15.99 -9.66 3.36
C ARG A 43 -16.35 -8.23 3.78
N HIS A 44 -15.37 -7.51 4.33
CA HIS A 44 -15.50 -6.12 4.75
C HIS A 44 -14.21 -5.35 4.46
N ASP A 45 -14.31 -4.03 4.46
CA ASP A 45 -13.16 -3.14 4.31
C ASP A 45 -12.33 -3.08 5.59
N HIS A 46 -11.02 -3.24 5.40
CA HIS A 46 -9.98 -3.03 6.39
C HIS A 46 -9.24 -1.73 6.15
N TYR A 47 -8.86 -1.08 7.25
CA TYR A 47 -8.23 0.24 7.23
C TYR A 47 -6.87 0.19 7.91
N PRO A 48 -5.92 -0.66 7.49
CA PRO A 48 -4.60 -0.74 8.10
C PRO A 48 -3.85 0.58 7.94
N THR A 49 -3.16 1.00 9.00
CA THR A 49 -2.16 2.08 8.91
C THR A 49 -1.00 1.64 8.01
N TRP A 50 -0.18 2.60 7.56
CA TRP A 50 1.02 2.28 6.79
C TRP A 50 1.89 1.22 7.47
N HIS A 51 2.16 1.38 8.77
CA HIS A 51 2.97 0.45 9.54
C HIS A 51 2.36 -0.96 9.63
N GLU A 52 1.05 -1.06 9.89
CA GLU A 52 0.35 -2.35 9.95
C GLU A 52 0.34 -3.05 8.58
N LEU A 53 0.11 -2.29 7.51
CA LEU A 53 0.11 -2.83 6.15
C LEU A 53 1.49 -3.36 5.76
N LEU A 54 2.55 -2.59 6.02
CA LEU A 54 3.94 -3.02 5.77
C LEU A 54 4.28 -4.27 6.57
N GLY A 55 3.96 -4.30 7.87
CA GLY A 55 4.20 -5.48 8.71
C GLY A 55 3.45 -6.72 8.22
N ASN A 56 2.21 -6.56 7.75
CA ASN A 56 1.44 -7.66 7.18
C ASN A 56 2.00 -8.18 5.87
N LEU A 57 2.43 -7.29 4.96
CA LEU A 57 3.07 -7.69 3.71
C LEU A 57 4.44 -8.35 3.95
N GLU A 58 5.22 -7.87 4.92
CA GLU A 58 6.49 -8.51 5.33
C GLU A 58 6.23 -9.91 5.91
N SER A 59 5.24 -10.05 6.80
CA SER A 59 4.81 -11.34 7.31
C SER A 59 4.35 -12.29 6.20
N LEU A 60 3.53 -11.80 5.27
CA LEU A 60 3.01 -12.58 4.15
C LEU A 60 4.16 -13.08 3.26
N ARG A 61 5.13 -12.20 2.95
CA ARG A 61 6.34 -12.56 2.20
C ARG A 61 7.13 -13.66 2.90
N ASP A 62 7.32 -13.54 4.22
CA ASP A 62 8.26 -14.39 4.95
C ASP A 62 7.64 -15.71 5.41
N THR A 63 6.33 -15.71 5.68
CA THR A 63 5.63 -16.86 6.30
C THR A 63 4.49 -17.42 5.46
N GLY A 64 4.02 -16.70 4.44
CA GLY A 64 2.80 -17.05 3.70
C GLY A 64 1.52 -16.68 4.44
N ASP A 65 1.60 -15.90 5.52
CA ASP A 65 0.45 -15.49 6.33
C ASP A 65 0.57 -14.04 6.83
N VAL A 66 -0.56 -13.39 7.09
CA VAL A 66 -0.59 -12.04 7.65
C VAL A 66 -0.44 -12.09 9.18
N ALA A 67 0.38 -11.19 9.74
CA ALA A 67 0.69 -11.21 11.17
C ALA A 67 -0.47 -10.70 12.04
N HIS A 68 -1.13 -9.62 11.60
CA HIS A 68 -2.20 -9.00 12.37
C HIS A 68 -3.32 -8.48 11.47
N HIS A 69 -4.51 -9.06 11.62
CA HIS A 69 -5.70 -8.58 10.92
C HIS A 69 -6.43 -7.55 11.80
N PRO A 70 -6.45 -6.25 11.44
CA PRO A 70 -7.03 -5.23 12.30
C PRO A 70 -8.56 -5.35 12.35
N GLU A 71 -9.11 -5.20 13.55
CA GLU A 71 -10.55 -5.10 13.80
C GLU A 71 -11.00 -3.64 13.62
N ASN A 72 -11.50 -3.29 12.43
CA ASN A 72 -11.64 -1.89 11.99
C ASN A 72 -12.84 -1.12 12.56
N ALA A 73 -13.50 -1.64 13.60
CA ALA A 73 -14.80 -1.13 14.04
C ALA A 73 -14.81 0.35 14.49
N THR A 74 -13.64 0.99 14.65
CA THR A 74 -13.50 2.34 15.23
C THR A 74 -12.72 3.35 14.37
N ARG A 75 -12.24 2.99 13.16
CA ARG A 75 -11.41 3.88 12.33
C ARG A 75 -12.26 4.77 11.43
N ASP A 76 -11.89 6.05 11.33
CA ASP A 76 -12.49 7.01 10.40
C ASP A 76 -12.06 6.69 8.95
N PRO A 77 -12.99 6.28 8.06
CA PRO A 77 -12.68 5.90 6.68
C PRO A 77 -12.04 7.04 5.87
N HIS A 78 -12.32 8.30 6.19
CA HIS A 78 -11.81 9.45 5.44
C HIS A 78 -10.29 9.65 5.57
N GLY A 79 -9.65 8.97 6.53
CA GLY A 79 -8.20 8.98 6.70
C GLY A 79 -7.44 8.01 5.79
N TYR A 80 -8.12 7.24 4.93
CA TYR A 80 -7.53 6.14 4.18
C TYR A 80 -7.82 6.27 2.68
N ALA A 81 -6.88 5.76 1.86
CA ALA A 81 -6.99 5.80 0.40
C ALA A 81 -7.05 4.39 -0.19
N SER A 82 -7.66 4.24 -1.37
CA SER A 82 -7.59 2.97 -2.09
C SER A 82 -6.27 2.86 -2.87
N TRP A 83 -5.89 1.63 -3.19
CA TRP A 83 -4.74 1.35 -4.06
C TRP A 83 -4.82 2.10 -5.41
N ASP A 84 -5.98 2.09 -6.05
CA ASP A 84 -6.17 2.78 -7.33
C ASP A 84 -6.01 4.29 -7.23
N TRP A 85 -6.48 4.88 -6.13
CA TRP A 85 -6.30 6.29 -5.89
C TRP A 85 -4.81 6.64 -5.70
N CYS A 86 -4.07 5.86 -4.91
CA CYS A 86 -2.63 6.05 -4.71
C CYS A 86 -1.84 5.94 -6.02
N ARG A 87 -2.14 4.93 -6.85
CA ARG A 87 -1.56 4.77 -8.18
C ARG A 87 -1.85 5.96 -9.09
N GLY A 88 -3.10 6.42 -9.12
CA GLY A 88 -3.51 7.58 -9.91
C GLY A 88 -2.81 8.87 -9.46
N TYR A 89 -2.67 9.07 -8.16
CA TYR A 89 -1.96 10.21 -7.59
C TYR A 89 -0.48 10.22 -7.98
N LEU A 90 0.21 9.08 -7.79
CA LEU A 90 1.62 8.93 -8.18
C LEU A 90 1.80 9.15 -9.69
N ALA A 91 0.93 8.58 -10.53
CA ALA A 91 0.98 8.77 -11.98
C ALA A 91 0.75 10.23 -12.41
N GLY A 92 -0.07 10.98 -11.67
CA GLY A 92 -0.23 12.42 -11.88
C GLY A 92 1.06 13.18 -11.61
N LEU A 93 1.71 12.90 -10.48
CA LEU A 93 2.97 13.54 -10.10
C LEU A 93 4.11 13.24 -11.09
N THR A 94 4.25 11.99 -11.53
CA THR A 94 5.32 11.62 -12.47
C THR A 94 5.14 12.30 -13.83
N ARG A 95 3.92 12.38 -14.34
CA ARG A 95 3.61 13.11 -15.58
C ARG A 95 3.87 14.61 -15.46
N ASP A 96 3.58 15.21 -14.30
CA ASP A 96 3.90 16.62 -14.06
C ASP A 96 5.40 16.86 -13.96
N VAL A 97 6.16 15.94 -13.36
CA VAL A 97 7.63 15.97 -13.35
C VAL A 97 8.20 15.82 -14.76
N GLU A 98 7.65 14.96 -15.61
CA GLU A 98 8.05 14.86 -17.02
C GLU A 98 7.75 16.16 -17.80
N ARG A 99 6.63 16.82 -17.47
CA ARG A 99 6.20 18.06 -18.14
C ARG A 99 7.00 19.29 -17.70
N TRP A 100 7.48 19.34 -16.46
CA TRP A 100 8.11 20.52 -15.86
C TRP A 100 9.51 20.27 -15.28
N GLY A 101 10.10 19.09 -15.54
CA GLY A 101 11.46 18.76 -15.13
C GLY A 101 12.48 19.71 -15.78
N PRO A 102 13.69 19.83 -15.22
CA PRO A 102 14.73 20.67 -15.78
C PRO A 102 15.00 20.25 -17.24
N THR A 103 14.76 21.16 -18.18
CA THR A 103 15.21 20.99 -19.56
C THR A 103 16.73 20.91 -19.53
N THR A 104 17.29 19.73 -19.76
CA THR A 104 18.69 19.60 -20.14
C THR A 104 18.87 20.26 -21.50
N GLU A 105 19.13 21.57 -21.52
CA GLU A 105 19.70 22.24 -22.68
C GLU A 105 21.10 21.65 -22.93
N SER A 106 21.31 21.15 -24.14
CA SER A 106 22.61 20.70 -24.67
C SER A 106 23.35 21.86 -25.32
#